data_AF-A0A4U5NWT3-F1
#
_entry.id   AF-A0A4U5NWT3-F1
#
_cell.length_a   1.000
_cell.length_b   1.000
_cell.length_c   1.000
_cell.angle_alpha   90.00
_cell.angle_beta   90.00
_cell.angle_gamma   90.00
#
_symmetry.space_group_name_H-M   'P 1'
#
loop_
_entity.id
_entity.type
_entity.pdbx_description
1 polymer ?
#
loop_
_entity_poly.entity_id
_entity_poly.type
_entity_poly.pdbx_seq_one_letter_code
_entity_poly.pdbx_strand_id
1 'polypeptide(L)'
;MAATTANAREQIEASSAEAQRTETIVETTESKASEVQKQPNKEIDDEEKELLESLKSKPLSFFSKMKEMPETMALKYHKEIKRRWADAETWTKPMEDKMLALAPEEKSLEEDRFEIMAELLDKACQAFEIFDEHEHRNMPTGHRIVLECRLLDVLEHSFGILNKICEEFDKLKGDRHGANNERDWLRYEIRRCDAIFTEVHEYLLKSYLGMAW
;
A
#
# COMPACT_ATOMS: atom_id res chain seq x y z
N MET A 1 -20.91 -21.34 66.84
CA MET A 1 -20.00 -20.45 66.07
C MET A 1 -18.83 -21.26 65.51
N ALA A 2 -19.05 -22.09 64.49
CA ALA A 2 -17.98 -22.90 63.88
C ALA A 2 -18.24 -23.28 62.41
N ALA A 3 -19.25 -22.71 61.75
CA ALA A 3 -19.67 -23.12 60.40
C ALA A 3 -19.47 -22.03 59.32
N THR A 4 -19.05 -20.82 59.69
CA THR A 4 -18.94 -19.69 58.73
C THR A 4 -17.50 -19.41 58.29
N THR A 5 -16.50 -20.01 58.94
CA THR A 5 -15.07 -19.81 58.62
C THR A 5 -14.46 -20.89 57.73
N ALA A 6 -15.16 -22.00 57.47
CA ALA A 6 -14.71 -23.03 56.53
C ALA A 6 -14.88 -22.60 55.06
N ASN A 7 -16.00 -21.93 54.75
CA ASN A 7 -16.39 -21.58 53.39
C ASN A 7 -15.56 -20.42 52.79
N ALA A 8 -14.95 -19.58 53.64
CA ALA A 8 -14.05 -18.51 53.20
C ALA A 8 -12.61 -19.00 52.93
N ARG A 9 -12.18 -20.14 53.51
CA ARG A 9 -10.86 -20.72 53.23
C ARG A 9 -10.83 -21.46 51.89
N GLU A 10 -11.90 -22.20 51.56
CA GLU A 10 -12.00 -22.91 50.28
C GLU A 10 -12.06 -21.96 49.06
N GLN A 11 -12.66 -20.77 49.20
CA GLN A 11 -12.71 -19.78 48.12
C GLN A 11 -11.36 -19.06 47.89
N ILE A 12 -10.52 -18.91 48.92
CA ILE A 12 -9.18 -18.31 48.79
C ILE A 12 -8.19 -19.34 48.21
N GLU A 13 -8.29 -20.62 48.58
CA GLU A 13 -7.44 -21.68 48.01
C GLU A 13 -7.78 -21.97 46.54
N ALA A 14 -9.06 -21.91 46.15
CA ALA A 14 -9.46 -22.03 44.74
C ALA A 14 -8.93 -20.89 43.86
N SER A 15 -8.96 -19.64 44.37
CA SER A 15 -8.42 -18.47 43.66
C SER A 15 -6.89 -18.50 43.54
N SER A 16 -6.17 -19.05 44.54
CA SER A 16 -4.72 -19.20 44.49
C SER A 16 -4.28 -20.34 43.56
N ALA A 17 -5.09 -21.40 43.43
CA ALA A 17 -4.82 -22.51 42.51
C ALA A 17 -5.11 -22.16 41.04
N GLU A 18 -6.10 -21.31 40.76
CA GLU A 18 -6.31 -20.75 39.41
C GLU A 18 -5.22 -19.75 39.03
N ALA A 19 -4.78 -18.88 39.96
CA ALA A 19 -3.66 -17.97 39.73
C ALA A 19 -2.35 -18.71 39.38
N GLN A 20 -2.03 -19.80 40.10
CA GLN A 20 -0.86 -20.64 39.81
C GLN A 20 -1.00 -21.45 38.51
N ARG A 21 -2.22 -21.82 38.09
CA ARG A 21 -2.46 -22.44 36.77
C ARG A 21 -2.29 -21.43 35.64
N THR A 22 -2.69 -20.18 35.80
CA THR A 22 -2.41 -19.13 34.81
C THR A 22 -0.92 -18.79 34.76
N GLU A 23 -0.18 -18.76 35.88
CA GLU A 23 1.26 -18.53 35.87
C GLU A 23 2.05 -19.71 35.25
N THR A 24 1.64 -20.96 35.51
CA THR A 24 2.29 -22.15 34.93
C THR A 24 2.00 -22.30 33.43
N ILE A 25 0.84 -21.81 32.94
CA ILE A 25 0.54 -21.78 31.50
C ILE A 25 1.33 -20.64 30.81
N VAL A 26 1.59 -19.52 31.49
CA VAL A 26 2.42 -18.42 30.96
C VAL A 26 3.90 -18.82 30.88
N GLU A 27 4.43 -19.56 31.86
CA GLU A 27 5.84 -20.00 31.87
C GLU A 27 6.17 -21.18 30.92
N THR A 28 5.16 -21.90 30.40
CA THR A 28 5.39 -23.06 29.51
C THR A 28 5.08 -22.77 28.03
N THR A 29 4.68 -21.54 27.68
CA THR A 29 4.52 -21.10 26.28
C THR A 29 5.58 -20.10 25.80
N GLU A 30 6.52 -19.68 26.66
CA GLU A 30 7.61 -18.76 26.31
C GLU A 30 8.90 -19.42 25.78
N SER A 31 8.82 -20.64 25.22
CA SER A 31 10.02 -21.32 24.66
C SER A 31 9.87 -21.86 23.24
N LYS A 32 8.90 -21.37 22.45
CA LYS A 32 8.81 -21.70 21.00
C LYS A 32 8.41 -20.53 20.08
N ALA A 33 8.88 -19.33 20.39
CA ALA A 33 9.03 -18.24 19.44
C ALA A 33 10.32 -17.54 19.83
N SER A 34 11.47 -17.85 19.26
CA SER A 34 11.96 -17.10 18.09
C SER A 34 13.26 -17.74 17.62
N GLU A 35 13.21 -18.84 16.88
CA GLU A 35 14.23 -19.05 15.85
C GLU A 35 13.86 -18.14 14.69
N VAL A 36 14.09 -16.84 14.89
CA VAL A 36 14.42 -15.96 13.77
C VAL A 36 15.71 -16.54 13.24
N GLN A 37 15.59 -17.41 12.24
CA GLN A 37 16.65 -17.62 11.28
C GLN A 37 16.98 -16.23 10.75
N LYS A 38 17.97 -15.58 11.37
CA LYS A 38 18.74 -14.52 10.73
C LYS A 38 19.21 -15.18 9.45
N GLN A 39 18.50 -14.90 8.36
CA GLN A 39 19.02 -15.17 7.04
C GLN A 39 20.42 -14.57 7.06
N PRO A 40 21.46 -15.35 6.70
CA PRO A 40 22.79 -14.77 6.57
C PRO A 40 22.62 -13.58 5.65
N ASN A 41 23.13 -12.43 6.09
CA ASN A 41 23.20 -11.21 5.30
C ASN A 41 24.05 -11.57 4.08
N LYS A 42 23.44 -12.14 3.05
CA LYS A 42 24.09 -12.48 1.80
C LYS A 42 24.48 -11.14 1.23
N GLU A 43 25.78 -10.86 1.27
CA GLU A 43 26.34 -9.77 0.50
C GLU A 43 25.73 -9.82 -0.89
N ILE A 44 25.08 -8.74 -1.28
CA ILE A 44 24.52 -8.59 -2.62
C ILE A 44 25.72 -8.73 -3.55
N ASP A 45 25.72 -9.82 -4.32
CA ASP A 45 26.69 -10.10 -5.36
C ASP A 45 26.74 -8.94 -6.36
N ASP A 46 27.92 -8.64 -6.89
CA ASP A 46 28.13 -7.56 -7.85
C ASP A 46 27.26 -7.73 -9.11
N GLU A 47 26.95 -8.96 -9.53
CA GLU A 47 25.99 -9.23 -10.61
C GLU A 47 24.56 -8.78 -10.24
N GLU A 48 24.16 -8.98 -8.98
CA GLU A 48 22.84 -8.55 -8.50
C GLU A 48 22.76 -7.02 -8.37
N LYS A 49 23.85 -6.36 -7.97
CA LYS A 49 23.93 -4.89 -7.97
C LYS A 49 23.80 -4.33 -9.39
N GLU A 50 24.53 -4.89 -10.35
CA GLU A 50 24.46 -4.47 -11.75
C GLU A 50 23.06 -4.64 -12.33
N LEU A 51 22.40 -5.76 -12.02
CA LEU A 51 20.99 -5.96 -12.37
C LEU A 51 20.11 -4.85 -11.78
N LEU A 52 20.14 -4.64 -10.46
CA LEU A 52 19.28 -3.64 -9.80
C LEU A 52 19.50 -2.22 -10.37
N GLU A 53 20.75 -1.85 -10.65
CA GLU A 53 21.06 -0.56 -11.26
C GLU A 53 20.44 -0.45 -12.67
N SER A 54 20.52 -1.51 -13.48
CA SER A 54 19.92 -1.53 -14.81
C SER A 54 18.40 -1.40 -14.77
N LEU A 55 17.73 -1.89 -13.71
CA LEU A 55 16.28 -1.89 -13.56
C LEU A 55 15.71 -0.52 -13.22
N LYS A 56 16.47 0.37 -12.56
CA LYS A 56 16.02 1.73 -12.21
C LYS A 56 15.53 2.52 -13.42
N SER A 57 16.15 2.31 -14.58
CA SER A 57 15.81 2.99 -15.84
C SER A 57 14.61 2.39 -16.59
N LYS A 58 14.11 1.22 -16.17
CA LYS A 58 13.04 0.52 -16.89
C LYS A 58 11.68 1.12 -16.57
N PRO A 59 10.77 1.30 -17.55
CA PRO A 59 9.41 1.72 -17.26
C PRO A 59 8.63 0.62 -16.53
N LEU A 60 7.58 0.96 -15.78
CA LEU A 60 6.72 -0.03 -15.09
C LEU A 60 6.15 -1.09 -16.05
N SER A 61 5.88 -0.70 -17.30
CA SER A 61 5.40 -1.61 -18.35
C SER A 61 6.37 -2.77 -18.66
N PHE A 62 7.66 -2.62 -18.36
CA PHE A 62 8.65 -3.71 -18.44
C PHE A 62 8.30 -4.88 -17.52
N PHE A 63 7.81 -4.59 -16.31
CA PHE A 63 7.53 -5.59 -15.27
C PHE A 63 6.19 -6.29 -15.47
N SER A 64 5.30 -5.74 -16.30
CA SER A 64 3.98 -6.34 -16.62
C SER A 64 4.04 -7.77 -17.18
N LYS A 65 5.20 -8.16 -17.73
CA LYS A 65 5.43 -9.48 -18.35
C LYS A 65 6.00 -10.52 -17.39
N MET A 66 6.19 -10.17 -16.11
CA MET A 66 6.86 -11.03 -15.13
C MET A 66 5.94 -12.01 -14.43
N LYS A 67 4.64 -12.04 -14.77
CA LYS A 67 3.63 -12.92 -14.16
C LYS A 67 4.13 -14.37 -14.03
N GLU A 68 4.57 -14.96 -15.14
CA GLU A 68 4.97 -16.37 -15.23
C GLU A 68 6.47 -16.59 -14.94
N MET A 69 7.14 -15.62 -14.31
CA MET A 69 8.57 -15.70 -14.03
C MET A 69 8.85 -16.72 -12.91
N PRO A 70 9.93 -17.53 -13.01
CA PRO A 70 10.34 -18.40 -11.91
C PRO A 70 10.59 -17.62 -10.62
N GLU A 71 10.16 -18.17 -9.49
CA GLU A 71 10.19 -17.52 -8.18
C GLU A 71 11.56 -16.94 -7.81
N THR A 72 12.63 -17.70 -8.08
CA THR A 72 14.02 -17.28 -7.79
C THR A 72 14.45 -16.05 -8.57
N MET A 73 13.94 -15.86 -9.78
CA MET A 73 14.20 -14.68 -10.60
C MET A 73 13.28 -13.54 -10.19
N ALA A 74 11.98 -13.82 -10.00
CA ALA A 74 10.99 -12.83 -9.60
C ALA A 74 11.40 -12.11 -8.30
N LEU A 75 11.90 -12.85 -7.30
CA LEU A 75 12.40 -12.27 -6.05
C LEU A 75 13.51 -11.22 -6.24
N LYS A 76 14.36 -11.35 -7.27
CA LYS A 76 15.39 -10.35 -7.59
C LYS A 76 14.77 -9.06 -8.15
N TYR A 77 13.81 -9.18 -9.06
CA TYR A 77 13.10 -8.03 -9.63
C TYR A 77 12.19 -7.34 -8.61
N HIS A 78 11.59 -8.10 -7.69
CA HIS A 78 10.72 -7.55 -6.64
C HIS A 78 11.43 -6.56 -5.73
N LYS A 79 12.74 -6.72 -5.51
CA LYS A 79 13.56 -5.75 -4.76
C LYS A 79 13.50 -4.35 -5.36
N GLU A 80 13.54 -4.23 -6.69
CA GLU A 80 13.39 -2.93 -7.37
C GLU A 80 11.97 -2.38 -7.22
N ILE A 81 10.95 -3.24 -7.27
CA ILE A 81 9.56 -2.81 -7.07
C ILE A 81 9.36 -2.25 -5.65
N LYS A 82 9.92 -2.92 -4.63
CA LYS A 82 9.92 -2.42 -3.25
C LYS A 82 10.62 -1.08 -3.11
N ARG A 83 11.75 -0.87 -3.81
CA ARG A 83 12.42 0.44 -3.85
C ARG A 83 11.49 1.52 -4.40
N ARG A 84 10.78 1.25 -5.51
CA ARG A 84 9.84 2.21 -6.11
C ARG A 84 8.67 2.54 -5.21
N TRP A 85 8.18 1.58 -4.44
CA TRP A 85 7.16 1.83 -3.42
C TRP A 85 7.67 2.77 -2.33
N ALA A 86 8.86 2.50 -1.79
CA ALA A 86 9.48 3.38 -0.81
C ALA A 86 9.70 4.80 -1.35
N ASP A 87 10.08 4.94 -2.63
CA ASP A 87 10.15 6.26 -3.28
C ASP A 87 8.76 6.90 -3.38
N ALA A 88 7.73 6.14 -3.76
CA ALA A 88 6.37 6.64 -3.97
C ALA A 88 5.73 7.19 -2.68
N GLU A 89 5.99 6.56 -1.54
CA GLU A 89 5.55 7.05 -0.22
C GLU A 89 6.05 8.47 0.07
N THR A 90 7.18 8.87 -0.51
CA THR A 90 7.72 10.22 -0.33
C THR A 90 7.00 11.29 -1.15
N TRP A 91 6.14 10.92 -2.11
CA TRP A 91 5.50 11.86 -3.03
C TRP A 91 4.30 12.58 -2.43
N THR A 92 3.59 11.95 -1.49
CA THR A 92 2.32 12.44 -0.93
C THR A 92 2.49 13.81 -0.29
N LYS A 93 3.45 13.94 0.64
CA LYS A 93 3.60 15.17 1.41
C LYS A 93 3.95 16.40 0.54
N PRO A 94 4.93 16.33 -0.39
CA PRO A 94 5.19 17.42 -1.33
C PRO A 94 3.97 17.79 -2.20
N MET A 95 3.16 16.80 -2.61
CA MET A 95 1.97 17.06 -3.41
C MET A 95 0.90 17.79 -2.60
N GLU A 96 0.62 17.34 -1.37
CA GLU A 96 -0.30 18.03 -0.45
C GLU A 96 0.14 19.49 -0.25
N ASP A 97 1.42 19.72 0.03
CA ASP A 97 1.95 21.07 0.25
C ASP A 97 1.81 21.94 -1.01
N LYS A 98 2.08 21.37 -2.20
CA LYS A 98 1.91 22.05 -3.50
C LYS A 98 0.45 22.43 -3.74
N MET A 99 -0.49 21.54 -3.43
CA MET A 99 -1.92 21.78 -3.58
C MET A 99 -2.41 22.83 -2.58
N LEU A 100 -2.04 22.72 -1.29
CA LEU A 100 -2.42 23.69 -0.26
C LEU A 100 -1.95 25.12 -0.60
N ALA A 101 -0.82 25.26 -1.28
CA ALA A 101 -0.31 26.57 -1.72
C ALA A 101 -1.16 27.26 -2.80
N LEU A 102 -2.06 26.54 -3.49
CA LEU A 102 -2.92 27.12 -4.53
C LEU A 102 -3.97 28.09 -3.96
N ALA A 103 -4.48 27.81 -2.75
CA ALA A 103 -5.42 28.65 -2.00
C ALA A 103 -6.50 29.33 -2.88
N PRO A 104 -7.36 28.56 -3.58
CA PRO A 104 -8.38 29.13 -4.45
C PRO A 104 -9.39 29.98 -3.68
N GLU A 105 -9.98 30.97 -4.34
CA GLU A 105 -10.99 31.84 -3.73
C GLU A 105 -12.28 31.04 -3.44
N GLU A 106 -12.92 31.30 -2.30
CA GLU A 106 -14.19 30.64 -1.95
C GLU A 106 -15.27 30.88 -3.00
N LYS A 107 -16.03 29.83 -3.31
CA LYS A 107 -17.13 29.77 -4.28
C LYS A 107 -16.70 30.10 -5.72
N SER A 108 -15.43 29.86 -6.04
CA SER A 108 -14.86 30.03 -7.38
C SER A 108 -14.90 28.74 -8.20
N LEU A 109 -14.65 28.85 -9.51
CA LEU A 109 -14.47 27.66 -10.36
C LEU A 109 -13.16 26.93 -10.03
N GLU A 110 -12.18 27.67 -9.53
CA GLU A 110 -10.89 27.19 -9.07
C GLU A 110 -11.05 26.34 -7.81
N GLU A 111 -11.92 26.73 -6.87
CA GLU A 111 -12.24 25.92 -5.69
C GLU A 111 -12.87 24.58 -6.08
N ASP A 112 -13.88 24.59 -6.97
CA ASP A 112 -14.53 23.37 -7.47
C ASP A 112 -13.53 22.44 -8.19
N ARG A 113 -12.61 23.00 -8.99
CA ARG A 113 -11.50 22.22 -9.59
C ARG A 113 -10.59 21.63 -8.52
N PHE A 114 -10.22 22.43 -7.53
CA PHE A 114 -9.36 22.03 -6.43
C PHE A 114 -9.97 20.88 -5.62
N GLU A 115 -11.28 20.91 -5.34
CA GLU A 115 -11.99 19.82 -4.65
C GLU A 115 -11.86 18.49 -5.41
N ILE A 116 -12.02 18.50 -6.73
CA ILE A 116 -11.89 17.28 -7.54
C ILE A 116 -10.42 16.82 -7.62
N MET A 117 -9.47 17.76 -7.65
CA MET A 117 -8.04 17.41 -7.54
C MET A 117 -7.74 16.72 -6.20
N ALA A 118 -8.31 17.22 -5.10
CA ALA A 118 -8.15 16.62 -3.78
C ALA A 118 -8.76 15.21 -3.74
N GLU A 119 -9.94 15.02 -4.33
CA GLU A 119 -10.55 13.70 -4.48
C GLU A 119 -9.68 12.75 -5.30
N LEU A 120 -9.04 13.22 -6.38
CA LEU A 120 -8.09 12.40 -7.16
C LEU A 120 -6.85 12.04 -6.35
N LEU A 121 -6.30 12.95 -5.54
CA LEU A 121 -5.17 12.66 -4.66
C LEU A 121 -5.53 11.58 -3.65
N ASP A 122 -6.65 11.75 -2.93
CA ASP A 122 -7.15 10.78 -1.96
C ASP A 122 -7.36 9.41 -2.63
N LYS A 123 -7.99 9.41 -3.81
CA LYS A 123 -8.23 8.19 -4.59
C LYS A 123 -6.93 7.51 -5.01
N ALA A 124 -5.92 8.27 -5.46
CA ALA A 124 -4.62 7.70 -5.81
C ALA A 124 -3.91 7.10 -4.59
N CYS A 125 -3.99 7.76 -3.43
CA CYS A 125 -3.40 7.28 -2.18
C CYS A 125 -4.02 5.99 -1.64
N GLN A 126 -5.24 5.62 -2.05
CA GLN A 126 -5.81 4.29 -1.77
C GLN A 126 -4.93 3.15 -2.31
N ALA A 127 -4.08 3.41 -3.31
CA ALA A 127 -3.11 2.42 -3.78
C ALA A 127 -2.15 1.93 -2.68
N PHE A 128 -1.79 2.79 -1.71
CA PHE A 128 -0.96 2.42 -0.56
C PHE A 128 -1.72 1.46 0.38
N GLU A 129 -2.99 1.77 0.68
CA GLU A 129 -3.82 0.91 1.53
C GLU A 129 -4.00 -0.48 0.92
N ILE A 130 -4.25 -0.52 -0.39
CA ILE A 130 -4.38 -1.77 -1.14
C ILE A 130 -3.06 -2.53 -1.13
N PHE A 131 -1.92 -1.86 -1.34
CA PHE A 131 -0.60 -2.47 -1.28
C PHE A 131 -0.33 -3.13 0.09
N ASP A 132 -0.59 -2.42 1.18
CA ASP A 132 -0.42 -2.92 2.55
C ASP A 132 -1.31 -4.16 2.83
N GLU A 133 -2.57 -4.12 2.37
CA GLU A 133 -3.48 -5.27 2.49
C GLU A 133 -2.96 -6.48 1.72
N HIS A 134 -2.36 -6.26 0.55
CA HIS A 134 -1.86 -7.30 -0.34
C HIS A 134 -0.53 -7.87 0.12
N GLU A 135 0.32 -7.12 0.85
CA GLU A 135 1.68 -7.51 1.22
C GLU A 135 1.75 -8.91 1.87
N HIS A 136 0.80 -9.19 2.75
CA HIS A 136 0.78 -10.41 3.55
C HIS A 136 0.01 -11.58 2.91
N ARG A 137 -0.58 -11.37 1.73
CA ARG A 137 -1.36 -12.39 1.03
C ARG A 137 -0.44 -13.36 0.27
N ASN A 138 -0.76 -14.65 0.35
CA ASN A 138 -0.02 -15.68 -0.36
C ASN A 138 -0.31 -15.63 -1.86
N MET A 139 0.69 -15.33 -2.68
CA MET A 139 0.64 -15.40 -4.13
C MET A 139 2.05 -15.56 -4.72
N PRO A 140 2.20 -16.07 -5.96
CA PRO A 140 3.49 -16.10 -6.64
C PRO A 140 4.14 -14.71 -6.77
N THR A 141 5.46 -14.61 -6.62
CA THR A 141 6.13 -13.29 -6.67
C THR A 141 6.00 -12.62 -8.04
N GLY A 142 5.97 -13.39 -9.13
CA GLY A 142 5.72 -12.86 -10.47
C GLY A 142 4.36 -12.17 -10.60
N HIS A 143 3.32 -12.76 -10.00
CA HIS A 143 1.98 -12.18 -9.92
C HIS A 143 1.99 -10.88 -9.12
N ARG A 144 2.62 -10.93 -7.93
CA ARG A 144 2.78 -9.78 -7.05
C ARG A 144 3.41 -8.58 -7.74
N ILE A 145 4.52 -8.79 -8.45
CA ILE A 145 5.19 -7.74 -9.22
C ILE A 145 4.22 -7.05 -10.20
N VAL A 146 3.42 -7.83 -10.93
CA VAL A 146 2.50 -7.26 -11.92
C VAL A 146 1.39 -6.42 -11.26
N LEU A 147 0.83 -6.89 -10.13
CA LEU A 147 -0.21 -6.15 -9.41
C LEU A 147 0.34 -4.89 -8.75
N GLU A 148 1.48 -5.00 -8.09
CA GLU A 148 2.18 -3.87 -7.47
C GLU A 148 2.57 -2.80 -8.50
N CYS A 149 3.02 -3.20 -9.70
CA CYS A 149 3.29 -2.25 -10.78
C CYS A 149 2.05 -1.52 -11.29
N ARG A 150 0.86 -2.17 -11.28
CA ARG A 150 -0.39 -1.52 -11.67
C ARG A 150 -0.81 -0.44 -10.67
N LEU A 151 -0.59 -0.69 -9.37
CA LEU A 151 -0.85 0.30 -8.34
C LEU A 151 0.17 1.46 -8.40
N LEU A 152 1.46 1.17 -8.62
CA LEU A 152 2.47 2.20 -8.87
C LEU A 152 2.14 3.05 -10.11
N ASP A 153 1.58 2.46 -11.17
CA ASP A 153 1.14 3.21 -12.37
C ASP A 153 -0.01 4.18 -12.04
N VAL A 154 -0.93 3.79 -11.14
CA VAL A 154 -1.96 4.72 -10.64
C VAL A 154 -1.32 5.92 -9.94
N LEU A 155 -0.32 5.69 -9.09
CA LEU A 155 0.39 6.74 -8.38
C LEU A 155 1.16 7.65 -9.36
N GLU A 156 2.04 7.07 -10.20
CA GLU A 156 2.85 7.82 -11.18
C GLU A 156 1.96 8.69 -12.09
N HIS A 157 0.85 8.12 -12.58
CA HIS A 157 -0.08 8.82 -13.46
C HIS A 157 -0.82 9.96 -12.74
N SER A 158 -1.44 9.66 -11.61
CA SER A 158 -2.29 10.63 -10.90
C SER A 158 -1.47 11.77 -10.32
N PHE A 159 -0.31 11.49 -9.72
CA PHE A 159 0.61 12.52 -9.25
C PHE A 159 1.19 13.34 -10.42
N GLY A 160 1.44 12.73 -11.58
CA GLY A 160 1.84 13.44 -12.78
C GLY A 160 0.79 14.44 -13.27
N ILE A 161 -0.48 14.03 -13.27
CA ILE A 161 -1.63 14.90 -13.59
C ILE A 161 -1.71 16.07 -12.61
N LEU A 162 -1.75 15.77 -11.31
CA LEU A 162 -1.86 16.78 -10.26
C LEU A 162 -0.72 17.78 -10.33
N ASN A 163 0.52 17.30 -10.53
CA ASN A 163 1.69 18.18 -10.66
C ASN A 163 1.54 19.17 -11.80
N LYS A 164 1.09 18.70 -12.96
CA LYS A 164 0.90 19.51 -14.16
C LYS A 164 -0.21 20.54 -13.94
N ILE A 165 -1.33 20.16 -13.34
CA ILE A 165 -2.42 21.09 -13.04
C ILE A 165 -1.95 22.14 -12.03
N CYS A 166 -1.26 21.75 -10.96
CA CYS A 166 -0.73 22.70 -9.98
C CYS A 166 0.23 23.73 -10.60
N GLU A 167 1.05 23.34 -11.58
CA GLU A 167 1.96 24.24 -12.29
C GLU A 167 1.25 25.25 -13.20
N GLU A 168 0.09 24.86 -13.74
CA GLU A 168 -0.69 25.66 -14.67
C GLU A 168 -2.06 26.06 -14.08
N PHE A 169 -2.21 26.10 -12.75
CA PHE A 169 -3.53 26.15 -12.09
C PHE A 169 -4.36 27.36 -12.52
N ASP A 170 -3.70 28.51 -12.61
CA ASP A 170 -4.30 29.80 -12.97
C ASP A 170 -4.58 29.97 -14.48
N LYS A 171 -4.13 29.04 -15.32
CA LYS A 171 -4.26 29.13 -16.79
C LYS A 171 -5.71 29.16 -17.27
N LEU A 172 -6.63 28.61 -16.48
CA LEU A 172 -8.06 28.54 -16.79
C LEU A 172 -8.88 29.66 -16.14
N LYS A 173 -8.25 30.64 -15.48
CA LYS A 173 -8.95 31.79 -14.89
C LYS A 173 -9.78 32.53 -15.95
N GLY A 174 -11.09 32.58 -15.72
CA GLY A 174 -12.05 33.18 -16.66
C GLY A 174 -12.42 32.31 -17.86
N ASP A 175 -11.79 31.13 -18.04
CA ASP A 175 -12.17 30.13 -19.05
C ASP A 175 -13.07 29.05 -18.44
N ARG A 176 -14.36 29.34 -18.42
CA ARG A 176 -15.37 28.41 -17.91
C ARG A 176 -15.45 27.10 -18.72
N HIS A 177 -15.19 27.14 -20.02
CA HIS A 177 -15.30 25.94 -20.85
C HIS A 177 -14.12 25.00 -20.59
N GLY A 178 -12.89 25.53 -20.58
CA GLY A 178 -11.70 24.78 -20.22
C GLY A 178 -11.79 24.21 -18.81
N ALA A 179 -12.23 25.01 -17.83
CA ALA A 179 -12.44 24.55 -16.46
C ALA A 179 -13.42 23.36 -16.38
N ASN A 180 -14.56 23.42 -17.07
CA ASN A 180 -15.51 22.30 -17.09
C ASN A 180 -14.94 21.04 -17.74
N ASN A 181 -14.18 21.18 -18.84
CA ASN A 181 -13.56 20.04 -19.51
C ASN A 181 -12.51 19.37 -18.60
N GLU A 182 -11.70 20.15 -17.89
CA GLU A 182 -10.72 19.60 -16.94
C GLU A 182 -11.41 18.86 -15.79
N ARG A 183 -12.50 19.43 -15.23
CA ARG A 183 -13.29 18.76 -14.18
C ARG A 183 -13.84 17.41 -14.63
N ASP A 184 -14.40 17.34 -15.83
CA ASP A 184 -14.95 16.09 -16.36
C ASP A 184 -13.85 15.06 -16.64
N TRP A 185 -12.70 15.51 -17.11
CA TRP A 185 -11.54 14.65 -17.29
C TRP A 185 -10.97 14.15 -15.94
N LEU A 186 -10.84 15.00 -14.92
CA LEU A 186 -10.41 14.59 -13.58
C LEU A 186 -11.35 13.53 -12.98
N ARG A 187 -12.67 13.68 -13.15
CA ARG A 187 -13.65 12.65 -12.74
C ARG A 187 -13.49 11.35 -13.51
N TYR A 188 -13.09 11.41 -14.78
CA TYR A 188 -12.76 10.21 -15.54
C TYR A 188 -11.52 9.51 -14.95
N GLU A 189 -10.49 10.27 -14.55
CA GLU A 189 -9.29 9.73 -13.93
C GLU A 189 -9.56 9.09 -12.56
N ILE A 190 -10.44 9.68 -11.74
CA ILE A 190 -10.90 9.07 -10.49
C ILE A 190 -11.54 7.70 -10.75
N ARG A 191 -12.42 7.60 -11.77
CA ARG A 191 -13.03 6.32 -12.15
C ARG A 191 -12.03 5.32 -12.73
N ARG A 192 -10.98 5.80 -13.41
CA ARG A 192 -9.89 4.96 -13.90
C ARG A 192 -9.17 4.29 -12.74
N CYS A 193 -8.92 5.02 -11.65
CA CYS A 193 -8.35 4.44 -10.42
C CYS A 193 -9.25 3.32 -9.88
N ASP A 194 -10.56 3.56 -9.71
CA ASP A 194 -11.51 2.55 -9.22
C ASP A 194 -11.52 1.28 -10.09
N ALA A 195 -11.48 1.44 -11.42
CA ALA A 195 -11.42 0.32 -12.35
C ALA A 195 -10.15 -0.51 -12.16
N ILE A 196 -8.99 0.16 -12.03
CA ILE A 196 -7.71 -0.52 -11.81
C ILE A 196 -7.69 -1.23 -10.46
N PHE A 197 -8.19 -0.60 -9.39
CA PHE A 197 -8.27 -1.23 -8.07
C PHE A 197 -9.15 -2.47 -8.10
N THR A 198 -10.29 -2.41 -8.78
CA THR A 198 -11.18 -3.56 -8.99
C THR A 198 -10.43 -4.70 -9.69
N GLU A 199 -9.73 -4.42 -10.79
CA GLU A 199 -8.93 -5.41 -11.50
C GLU A 199 -7.82 -6.00 -10.64
N VAL A 200 -7.12 -5.16 -9.86
CA VAL A 200 -6.04 -5.59 -8.96
C VAL A 200 -6.58 -6.54 -7.89
N HIS A 201 -7.72 -6.24 -7.27
CA HIS A 201 -8.36 -7.15 -6.32
C HIS A 201 -8.85 -8.44 -6.98
N GLU A 202 -9.42 -8.38 -8.18
CA GLU A 202 -9.84 -9.58 -8.91
C GLU A 202 -8.66 -10.52 -9.19
N TYR A 203 -7.55 -9.98 -9.70
CA TYR A 203 -6.36 -10.79 -10.01
C TYR A 203 -5.62 -11.28 -8.76
N LEU A 204 -5.66 -10.52 -7.66
CA LEU A 204 -5.25 -11.02 -6.35
C LEU A 204 -6.03 -12.28 -5.99
N LEU A 205 -7.37 -12.22 -6.04
CA LEU A 205 -8.24 -13.34 -5.69
C LEU A 205 -8.00 -14.54 -6.60
N LYS A 206 -7.89 -14.32 -7.91
CA LYS A 206 -7.55 -15.38 -8.88
C LYS A 206 -6.22 -16.04 -8.53
N SER A 207 -5.19 -15.28 -8.16
CA SER A 207 -3.90 -15.83 -7.74
C SER A 207 -4.00 -16.64 -6.47
N TYR A 208 -4.68 -16.09 -5.48
CA TYR A 208 -4.86 -16.72 -4.18
C TYR A 208 -5.62 -18.05 -4.30
N LEU A 209 -6.60 -18.13 -5.19
CA LEU A 209 -7.43 -19.30 -5.45
C LEU A 209 -6.83 -20.25 -6.53
N GLY A 210 -5.70 -19.91 -7.14
CA GLY A 210 -5.10 -20.70 -8.23
C GLY A 210 -5.96 -20.74 -9.51
N MET A 211 -6.77 -19.70 -9.74
CA MET A 211 -7.60 -19.56 -10.94
C MET A 211 -6.82 -18.89 -12.08
N ALA A 212 -7.31 -19.08 -13.31
CA ALA A 212 -6.77 -18.39 -14.48
C ALA A 212 -6.97 -16.87 -14.39
N TRP A 213 -5.96 -16.13 -14.80
CA TRP A 213 -5.99 -14.68 -14.93
C TRP A 213 -6.71 -14.26 -16.19
#